data_AF-A0A5K0X1Z2-F1
#
_entry.id   AF-A0A5K0X1Z2-F1
#
_cell.length_a   1.000
_cell.length_b   1.000
_cell.length_c   1.000
_cell.angle_alpha   90.00
_cell.angle_beta   90.00
_cell.angle_gamma   90.00
#
_symmetry.space_group_name_H-M   'P 1'
#
loop_
_entity.id
_entity.type
_entity.pdbx_description
1 polymer ?
#
loop_
_entity_poly.entity_id
_entity_poly.type
_entity_poly.pdbx_seq_one_letter_code
_entity_poly.pdbx_strand_id
1 'polypeptide(L)'
;RRQIVELELEKVQKEVPECKKELEIAENAKVQVLQELDSTKRLIEQLKVDLEKAHTEEEQAKQDSKFAQMRVEEIKQGIADEASIAAKAQLDAAKSRHEAALSELKMVKDELDVLKSQYLILLEEKDKAVKKAEDALSASKELEKTVEDLTLELMTTKESLELAHSSHLEAEEQRVAAALARDQEILKQEREMKMADEEIQSLTEQLSASNDLKAKLETASSLLLNLKAELAAYMEAKLESETCEIEEEKVLSTELEEAKQAQRATLAALSSTTTELEDVKVKIEKAKEEVKCLRVAAMSLKAELEREKSAFATMRQREGIASVTVSALEAELSKTRSEIEAAQMREKEVRESMVELPKALQQAAQEADEAKSLAQSAREDLHRVKEEAEFAKAGASTTESRLHAALKEIEAAQASEKLALAAIKALHESETASSMPAESEPSGVTLSLEQYYELSKKAHEAEELANARVAAAISEIDAAKEAESKSLERLEAASRELTAKREALRVAKEKAERAKEGKLGVEQELRKWRAEHEQRRKAKESASGVINPISSSPTSGAVEGKVVSKSDAEQDSKVFVPETDTENASPDTDMKKKKKSLFPKIVMFMGMKKGGN
;
A
#
# COMPACT_ATOMS: atom_id res chain seq x y z
N ARG A 1 -12.64 6.45 12.44
CA ARG A 1 -13.79 6.26 11.54
C ARG A 1 -13.34 6.35 10.09
N ARG A 2 -12.87 7.49 9.59
CA ARG A 2 -12.36 7.60 8.20
C ARG A 2 -11.28 6.58 7.81
N GLN A 3 -10.26 6.41 8.64
CA GLN A 3 -9.22 5.39 8.44
C GLN A 3 -9.74 3.95 8.48
N ILE A 4 -10.84 3.69 9.19
CA ILE A 4 -11.45 2.36 9.30
C ILE A 4 -12.24 2.06 8.02
N VAL A 5 -13.04 3.04 7.55
CA VAL A 5 -13.77 2.98 6.28
C VAL A 5 -12.81 2.86 5.10
N GLU A 6 -11.69 3.57 5.10
CA GLU A 6 -10.65 3.47 4.07
C GLU A 6 -9.99 2.08 4.06
N LEU A 7 -9.68 1.51 5.22
CA LEU A 7 -9.15 0.14 5.34
C LEU A 7 -10.15 -0.92 4.88
N GLU A 8 -11.42 -0.78 5.24
CA GLU A 8 -12.49 -1.69 4.83
C GLU A 8 -12.78 -1.57 3.34
N LEU A 9 -12.76 -0.35 2.78
CA LEU A 9 -12.88 -0.11 1.34
C LEU A 9 -11.70 -0.71 0.57
N GLU A 10 -10.47 -0.54 1.05
CA GLU A 10 -9.28 -1.12 0.42
C GLU A 10 -9.32 -2.66 0.44
N LYS A 11 -9.80 -3.24 1.53
CA LYS A 11 -10.01 -4.69 1.65
C LYS A 11 -11.05 -5.18 0.65
N VAL A 12 -12.22 -4.54 0.59
CA VAL A 12 -13.28 -4.89 -0.35
C VAL A 12 -12.83 -4.67 -1.80
N GLN A 13 -12.06 -3.62 -2.09
CA GLN A 13 -11.48 -3.39 -3.43
C GLN A 13 -10.51 -4.49 -3.88
N LYS A 14 -9.85 -5.18 -2.96
CA LYS A 14 -9.01 -6.36 -3.25
C LYS A 14 -9.85 -7.63 -3.41
N GLU A 15 -10.89 -7.79 -2.60
CA GLU A 15 -11.77 -8.98 -2.63
C GLU A 15 -12.70 -9.02 -3.86
N VAL A 16 -13.12 -7.86 -4.40
CA VAL A 16 -13.98 -7.77 -5.60
C VAL A 16 -13.37 -8.44 -6.84
N PRO A 17 -12.13 -8.13 -7.26
CA PRO A 17 -11.52 -8.78 -8.41
C PRO A 17 -11.23 -10.26 -8.16
N GLU A 18 -10.99 -10.66 -6.91
CA GLU A 18 -10.79 -12.07 -6.54
C GLU A 18 -12.10 -12.86 -6.70
N CYS A 19 -13.21 -12.38 -6.13
CA CYS A 19 -14.53 -12.98 -6.31
C CYS A 19 -14.96 -13.01 -7.79
N LYS A 20 -14.64 -11.97 -8.56
CA LYS A 20 -14.91 -11.95 -10.02
C LYS A 20 -14.13 -13.02 -10.77
N LYS A 21 -12.85 -13.21 -10.45
CA LYS A 21 -12.03 -14.27 -11.05
C LYS A 21 -12.57 -15.65 -10.68
N GLU A 22 -12.95 -15.86 -9.43
CA GLU A 22 -13.52 -17.13 -8.97
C GLU A 22 -14.86 -17.43 -9.65
N LEU A 23 -15.72 -16.41 -9.83
CA LEU A 23 -16.96 -16.51 -10.59
C LEU A 23 -16.70 -16.89 -12.05
N GLU A 24 -15.76 -16.21 -12.72
CA GLU A 24 -15.39 -16.49 -14.11
C GLU A 24 -14.84 -17.91 -14.28
N ILE A 25 -14.00 -18.38 -13.35
CA ILE A 25 -13.49 -19.75 -13.34
C ILE A 25 -14.64 -20.76 -13.17
N ALA A 26 -15.57 -20.50 -12.24
CA ALA A 26 -16.73 -21.37 -12.02
C ALA A 26 -17.67 -21.40 -13.23
N GLU A 27 -17.88 -20.27 -13.89
CA GLU A 27 -18.71 -20.16 -15.08
C GLU A 27 -18.08 -20.85 -16.29
N ASN A 28 -16.77 -20.69 -16.50
CA ASN A 28 -16.03 -21.41 -17.54
C ASN A 28 -16.05 -22.92 -17.32
N ALA A 29 -15.89 -23.38 -16.08
CA ALA A 29 -16.00 -24.80 -15.73
C ALA A 29 -17.41 -25.35 -16.03
N LYS A 30 -18.47 -24.59 -15.72
CA LYS A 30 -19.85 -24.95 -16.07
C LYS A 30 -20.04 -25.08 -17.59
N VAL A 31 -19.48 -24.15 -18.38
CA VAL A 31 -19.57 -24.19 -19.85
C VAL A 31 -18.87 -25.43 -20.41
N GLN A 32 -17.68 -25.78 -19.90
CA GLN A 32 -16.96 -26.98 -20.31
C GLN A 32 -17.76 -28.25 -20.03
N VAL A 33 -18.30 -28.40 -18.82
CA VAL A 33 -19.12 -29.56 -18.45
C VAL A 33 -20.38 -29.67 -19.32
N LEU A 34 -21.01 -28.55 -19.69
CA LEU A 34 -22.15 -28.55 -20.61
C LEU A 34 -21.77 -28.99 -22.02
N GLN A 35 -20.61 -28.57 -22.53
CA GLN A 35 -20.12 -29.00 -23.84
C GLN A 35 -19.84 -30.51 -23.86
N GLU A 36 -19.21 -31.03 -22.82
CA GLU A 36 -18.93 -32.48 -22.66
C GLU A 36 -20.21 -33.29 -22.54
N LEU A 37 -21.22 -32.77 -21.84
CA LEU A 37 -22.54 -33.39 -21.74
C LEU A 37 -23.22 -33.48 -23.12
N ASP A 38 -23.18 -32.40 -23.90
CA ASP A 38 -23.77 -32.35 -25.24
C ASP A 38 -23.03 -33.26 -26.25
N SER A 39 -21.70 -33.37 -26.16
CA SER A 39 -20.96 -34.35 -26.97
C SER A 39 -21.29 -35.78 -26.59
N THR A 40 -21.38 -36.08 -25.30
CA THR A 40 -21.70 -37.42 -24.80
C THR A 40 -23.12 -37.82 -25.20
N LYS A 41 -24.08 -36.89 -25.12
CA LYS A 41 -25.46 -37.10 -25.56
C LYS A 41 -25.55 -37.44 -27.04
N ARG A 42 -24.84 -36.70 -27.90
CA ARG A 42 -24.78 -36.98 -29.35
C ARG A 42 -24.18 -38.36 -29.63
N LEU A 43 -23.15 -38.77 -28.88
CA LEU A 43 -22.55 -40.10 -29.01
C LEU A 43 -23.52 -41.21 -28.59
N ILE A 44 -24.28 -41.03 -27.50
CA ILE A 44 -25.34 -41.97 -27.09
C ILE A 44 -26.41 -42.10 -28.18
N GLU A 45 -26.85 -41.00 -28.76
CA GLU A 45 -27.83 -41.00 -29.86
C GLU A 45 -27.29 -41.75 -31.10
N GLN A 46 -26.01 -41.55 -31.45
CA GLN A 46 -25.35 -42.26 -32.54
C GLN A 46 -25.26 -43.77 -32.27
N LEU A 47 -24.77 -44.18 -31.09
CA LEU A 47 -24.68 -45.59 -30.73
C LEU A 47 -26.04 -46.27 -30.65
N LYS A 48 -27.10 -45.53 -30.27
CA LYS A 48 -28.46 -46.05 -30.31
C LYS A 48 -28.91 -46.38 -31.72
N VAL A 49 -28.62 -45.51 -32.68
CA VAL A 49 -28.91 -45.74 -34.11
C VAL A 49 -28.12 -46.96 -34.62
N ASP A 50 -26.85 -47.07 -34.24
CA ASP A 50 -26.01 -48.20 -34.67
C ASP A 50 -26.44 -49.53 -34.04
N LEU A 51 -26.93 -49.51 -32.79
CA LEU A 51 -27.56 -50.67 -32.15
C LEU A 51 -28.85 -51.10 -32.89
N GLU A 52 -29.70 -50.14 -33.28
CA GLU A 52 -30.91 -50.43 -34.07
C GLU A 52 -30.56 -51.07 -35.43
N LYS A 53 -29.52 -50.56 -36.12
CA LYS A 53 -29.01 -51.17 -37.37
C LYS A 53 -28.49 -52.59 -37.14
N ALA A 54 -27.61 -52.78 -36.15
CA ALA A 54 -27.05 -54.09 -35.83
C ALA A 54 -28.14 -55.12 -35.50
N HIS A 55 -29.20 -54.71 -34.80
CA HIS A 55 -30.36 -55.56 -34.53
C HIS A 55 -31.12 -55.93 -35.83
N THR A 56 -31.29 -54.99 -36.76
CA THR A 56 -31.94 -55.32 -38.05
C THR A 56 -31.10 -56.25 -38.90
N GLU A 57 -29.77 -56.09 -38.90
CA GLU A 57 -28.83 -56.98 -39.58
C GLU A 57 -28.80 -58.38 -38.95
N GLU A 58 -28.87 -58.48 -37.62
CA GLU A 58 -28.99 -59.77 -36.92
C GLU A 58 -30.27 -60.51 -37.33
N GLU A 59 -31.42 -59.83 -37.35
CA GLU A 59 -32.68 -60.44 -37.75
C GLU A 59 -32.68 -60.86 -39.23
N GLN A 60 -32.04 -60.08 -40.11
CA GLN A 60 -31.84 -60.47 -41.52
C GLN A 60 -30.96 -61.73 -41.63
N ALA A 61 -29.80 -61.75 -40.96
CA ALA A 61 -28.89 -62.90 -40.97
C ALA A 61 -29.54 -64.17 -40.41
N LYS A 62 -30.43 -64.02 -39.42
CA LYS A 62 -31.23 -65.10 -38.84
C LYS A 62 -32.28 -65.65 -39.81
N GLN A 63 -32.91 -64.80 -40.62
CA GLN A 63 -33.81 -65.23 -41.69
C GLN A 63 -33.04 -65.97 -42.78
N ASP A 64 -31.90 -65.46 -43.21
CA ASP A 64 -31.04 -66.09 -44.22
C ASP A 64 -30.53 -67.46 -43.75
N SER A 65 -30.13 -67.57 -42.48
CA SER A 65 -29.73 -68.83 -41.84
C SER A 65 -30.86 -69.87 -41.85
N LYS A 66 -32.10 -69.46 -41.52
CA LYS A 66 -33.28 -70.34 -41.61
C LYS A 66 -33.56 -70.78 -43.05
N PHE A 67 -33.42 -69.88 -44.02
CA PHE A 67 -33.62 -70.21 -45.44
C PHE A 67 -32.57 -71.22 -45.94
N ALA A 68 -31.30 -71.00 -45.60
CA ALA A 68 -30.22 -71.95 -45.89
C ALA A 68 -30.45 -73.31 -45.21
N GLN A 69 -30.95 -73.33 -43.97
CA GLN A 69 -31.29 -74.56 -43.26
C GLN A 69 -32.40 -75.34 -43.96
N MET A 70 -33.46 -74.67 -44.43
CA MET A 70 -34.53 -75.30 -45.21
C MET A 70 -34.01 -75.88 -46.53
N ARG A 71 -33.14 -75.15 -47.26
CA ARG A 71 -32.49 -75.66 -48.49
C ARG A 71 -31.64 -76.89 -48.24
N VAL A 72 -30.90 -76.92 -47.14
CA VAL A 72 -30.12 -78.10 -46.74
C VAL A 72 -31.03 -79.30 -46.45
N GLU A 73 -32.17 -79.10 -45.77
CA GLU A 73 -33.14 -80.18 -45.52
C GLU A 73 -33.83 -80.67 -46.81
N GLU A 74 -34.16 -79.77 -47.75
CA GLU A 74 -34.68 -80.13 -49.10
C GLU A 74 -33.66 -80.96 -49.90
N ILE A 75 -32.38 -80.54 -49.92
CA ILE A 75 -31.31 -81.25 -50.64
C ILE A 75 -31.02 -82.62 -49.98
N LYS A 76 -31.07 -82.71 -48.65
CA LYS A 76 -30.97 -83.99 -47.92
C LYS A 76 -32.11 -84.96 -48.29
N GLN A 77 -33.30 -84.44 -48.58
CA GLN A 77 -34.44 -85.26 -49.02
C GLN A 77 -34.36 -85.66 -50.52
N GLY A 78 -33.48 -85.04 -51.33
CA GLY A 78 -33.45 -85.17 -52.80
C GLY A 78 -32.22 -85.83 -53.48
N ILE A 79 -31.16 -86.23 -52.77
CA ILE A 79 -29.93 -86.92 -53.26
C ILE A 79 -29.12 -86.18 -54.37
N ALA A 80 -27.94 -85.65 -54.00
CA ALA A 80 -26.66 -85.67 -54.75
C ALA A 80 -25.54 -85.13 -53.82
N ASP A 81 -24.47 -85.90 -53.61
CA ASP A 81 -23.49 -85.67 -52.52
C ASP A 81 -22.71 -84.35 -52.63
N GLU A 82 -22.55 -83.79 -53.83
CA GLU A 82 -21.75 -82.58 -54.09
C GLU A 82 -22.55 -81.28 -53.80
N ALA A 83 -23.84 -81.26 -54.11
CA ALA A 83 -24.75 -80.14 -53.77
C ALA A 83 -25.01 -80.06 -52.25
N SER A 84 -24.96 -81.20 -51.55
CA SER A 84 -25.06 -81.30 -50.08
C SER A 84 -23.86 -80.66 -49.36
N ILE A 85 -22.65 -80.77 -49.92
CA ILE A 85 -21.43 -80.17 -49.35
C ILE A 85 -21.45 -78.64 -49.51
N ALA A 86 -21.82 -78.12 -50.69
CA ALA A 86 -21.92 -76.68 -50.94
C ALA A 86 -22.99 -76.00 -50.07
N ALA A 87 -24.17 -76.63 -49.92
CA ALA A 87 -25.24 -76.11 -49.07
C ALA A 87 -24.87 -76.13 -47.58
N LYS A 88 -24.15 -77.16 -47.11
CA LYS A 88 -23.59 -77.21 -45.74
C LYS A 88 -22.54 -76.11 -45.53
N ALA A 89 -21.63 -75.89 -46.47
CA ALA A 89 -20.63 -74.82 -46.38
C ALA A 89 -21.28 -73.43 -46.33
N GLN A 90 -22.36 -73.19 -47.07
CA GLN A 90 -23.13 -71.95 -46.98
C GLN A 90 -23.86 -71.79 -45.64
N LEU A 91 -24.45 -72.86 -45.10
CA LEU A 91 -25.08 -72.85 -43.78
C LEU A 91 -24.05 -72.55 -42.67
N ASP A 92 -22.88 -73.18 -42.72
CA ASP A 92 -21.81 -72.95 -41.75
C ASP A 92 -21.26 -71.53 -41.88
N ALA A 93 -21.12 -70.99 -43.09
CA ALA A 93 -20.77 -69.59 -43.31
C ALA A 93 -21.86 -68.63 -42.78
N ALA A 94 -23.15 -68.95 -42.92
CA ALA A 94 -24.25 -68.15 -42.38
C ALA A 94 -24.28 -68.18 -40.84
N LYS A 95 -24.04 -69.35 -40.23
CA LYS A 95 -23.90 -69.48 -38.77
C LYS A 95 -22.72 -68.69 -38.23
N SER A 96 -21.55 -68.78 -38.86
CA SER A 96 -20.38 -68.00 -38.47
C SER A 96 -20.62 -66.48 -38.59
N ARG A 97 -21.35 -66.02 -39.61
CA ARG A 97 -21.78 -64.60 -39.71
C ARG A 97 -22.75 -64.20 -38.60
N HIS A 98 -23.71 -65.06 -38.25
CA HIS A 98 -24.65 -64.78 -37.16
C HIS A 98 -23.94 -64.72 -35.80
N GLU A 99 -22.99 -65.63 -35.53
CA GLU A 99 -22.17 -65.62 -34.31
C GLU A 99 -21.32 -64.34 -34.19
N ALA A 100 -20.76 -63.87 -35.32
CA ALA A 100 -20.02 -62.61 -35.39
C ALA A 100 -20.93 -61.41 -35.08
N ALA A 101 -22.12 -61.35 -35.70
CA ALA A 101 -23.10 -60.27 -35.45
C ALA A 101 -23.59 -60.25 -33.99
N LEU A 102 -23.80 -61.42 -33.37
CA LEU A 102 -24.15 -61.52 -31.94
C LEU A 102 -23.02 -61.01 -31.03
N SER A 103 -21.76 -61.27 -31.40
CA SER A 103 -20.59 -60.79 -30.67
C SER A 103 -20.46 -59.27 -30.79
N GLU A 104 -20.67 -58.70 -31.98
CA GLU A 104 -20.69 -57.25 -32.22
C GLU A 104 -21.84 -56.56 -31.47
N LEU A 105 -23.06 -57.12 -31.52
CA LEU A 105 -24.21 -56.58 -30.77
C LEU A 105 -23.94 -56.56 -29.26
N LYS A 106 -23.27 -57.60 -28.74
CA LYS A 106 -22.87 -57.65 -27.33
C LYS A 106 -21.88 -56.55 -27.00
N MET A 107 -20.83 -56.35 -27.81
CA MET A 107 -19.87 -55.26 -27.61
C MET A 107 -20.54 -53.88 -27.62
N VAL A 108 -21.43 -53.62 -28.59
CA VAL A 108 -22.15 -52.33 -28.68
C VAL A 108 -23.07 -52.12 -27.47
N LYS A 109 -23.71 -53.17 -26.94
CA LYS A 109 -24.50 -53.08 -25.70
C LYS A 109 -23.63 -52.75 -24.48
N ASP A 110 -22.49 -53.44 -24.35
CA ASP A 110 -21.57 -53.21 -23.24
C ASP A 110 -21.00 -51.77 -23.29
N GLU A 111 -20.62 -51.27 -24.47
CA GLU A 111 -20.19 -49.89 -24.69
C GLU A 111 -21.30 -48.87 -24.39
N LEU A 112 -22.54 -49.15 -24.80
CA LEU A 112 -23.69 -48.29 -24.52
C LEU A 112 -23.96 -48.19 -23.01
N ASP A 113 -23.83 -49.29 -22.27
CA ASP A 113 -24.04 -49.28 -20.82
C ASP A 113 -22.90 -48.56 -20.07
N VAL A 114 -21.65 -48.69 -20.53
CA VAL A 114 -20.53 -47.88 -20.03
C VAL A 114 -20.78 -46.39 -20.25
N LEU A 115 -21.22 -46.00 -21.46
CA LEU A 115 -21.46 -44.60 -21.79
C LEU A 115 -22.64 -44.00 -21.00
N LYS A 116 -23.70 -44.77 -20.74
CA LYS A 116 -24.79 -44.35 -19.84
C LYS A 116 -24.29 -44.10 -18.42
N SER A 117 -23.40 -44.94 -17.91
CA SER A 117 -22.79 -44.74 -16.58
C SER A 117 -21.95 -43.46 -16.54
N GLN A 118 -21.15 -43.19 -17.59
CA GLN A 118 -20.37 -41.95 -17.71
C GLN A 118 -21.28 -40.71 -17.79
N TYR A 119 -22.39 -40.80 -18.52
CA TYR A 119 -23.39 -39.73 -18.61
C TYR A 119 -24.02 -39.39 -17.25
N LEU A 120 -24.32 -40.40 -16.42
CA LEU A 120 -24.84 -40.17 -15.07
C LEU A 120 -23.81 -39.46 -14.17
N ILE A 121 -22.54 -39.83 -14.26
CA ILE A 121 -21.45 -39.17 -13.52
C ILE A 121 -21.31 -37.70 -13.97
N LEU A 122 -21.32 -37.44 -15.27
CA LEU A 122 -21.28 -36.08 -15.83
C LEU A 122 -22.49 -35.23 -15.40
N LEU A 123 -23.68 -35.83 -15.27
CA LEU A 123 -24.86 -35.13 -14.73
C LEU A 123 -24.65 -34.70 -13.27
N GLU A 124 -24.13 -35.58 -12.42
CA GLU A 124 -23.81 -35.24 -11.03
C GLU A 124 -22.72 -34.16 -10.94
N GLU A 125 -21.71 -34.22 -11.80
CA GLU A 125 -20.66 -33.19 -11.90
C GLU A 125 -21.22 -31.85 -12.36
N LYS A 126 -22.14 -31.84 -13.33
CA LYS A 126 -22.87 -30.63 -13.74
C LYS A 126 -23.65 -30.04 -12.58
N ASP A 127 -24.37 -30.85 -11.79
CA ASP A 127 -25.13 -30.36 -10.65
C ASP A 127 -24.23 -29.79 -9.55
N LYS A 128 -23.06 -30.40 -9.30
CA LYS A 128 -22.04 -29.86 -8.39
C LYS A 128 -21.45 -28.55 -8.90
N ALA A 129 -21.12 -28.47 -10.19
CA ALA A 129 -20.59 -27.26 -10.83
C ALA A 129 -21.61 -26.12 -10.80
N VAL A 130 -22.89 -26.40 -11.05
CA VAL A 130 -23.98 -25.41 -10.96
C VAL A 130 -24.12 -24.88 -9.53
N LYS A 131 -24.17 -25.75 -8.52
CA LYS A 131 -24.24 -25.32 -7.11
C LYS A 131 -23.06 -24.43 -6.73
N LYS A 132 -21.83 -24.82 -7.10
CA LYS A 132 -20.63 -24.02 -6.84
C LYS A 132 -20.70 -22.64 -7.51
N ALA A 133 -21.24 -22.56 -8.72
CA ALA A 133 -21.44 -21.29 -9.41
C ALA A 133 -22.49 -20.42 -8.71
N GLU A 134 -23.58 -21.00 -8.22
CA GLU A 134 -24.63 -20.30 -7.46
C GLU A 134 -24.12 -19.76 -6.11
N ASP A 135 -23.29 -20.54 -5.40
CA ASP A 135 -22.64 -20.12 -4.15
C ASP A 135 -21.69 -18.93 -4.40
N ALA A 136 -20.86 -18.99 -5.46
CA ALA A 136 -19.98 -17.90 -5.86
C ALA A 136 -20.77 -16.62 -6.24
N LEU A 137 -21.91 -16.78 -6.92
CA LEU A 137 -22.82 -15.67 -7.26
C LEU A 137 -23.42 -15.01 -6.01
N SER A 138 -23.81 -15.82 -5.03
CA SER A 138 -24.35 -15.33 -3.76
C SER A 138 -23.30 -14.54 -2.96
N ALA A 139 -22.07 -15.07 -2.88
CA ALA A 139 -20.95 -14.38 -2.25
C ALA A 139 -20.61 -13.05 -2.95
N SER A 140 -20.59 -13.04 -4.30
CA SER A 140 -20.38 -11.80 -5.07
C SER A 140 -21.47 -10.76 -4.80
N LYS A 141 -22.73 -11.18 -4.64
CA LYS A 141 -23.86 -10.27 -4.35
C LYS A 141 -23.80 -9.69 -2.94
N GLU A 142 -23.28 -10.44 -1.97
CA GLU A 142 -23.02 -9.91 -0.62
C GLU A 142 -21.91 -8.88 -0.66
N LEU A 143 -20.81 -9.15 -1.37
CA LEU A 143 -19.72 -8.20 -1.54
C LEU A 143 -20.17 -6.91 -2.24
N GLU A 144 -21.02 -7.01 -3.27
CA GLU A 144 -21.64 -5.86 -3.94
C GLU A 144 -22.39 -4.95 -2.96
N LYS A 145 -23.24 -5.53 -2.08
CA LYS A 145 -23.94 -4.75 -1.04
C LYS A 145 -22.96 -4.06 -0.08
N THR A 146 -21.88 -4.72 0.33
CA THR A 146 -20.89 -4.10 1.23
C THR A 146 -20.18 -2.91 0.56
N VAL A 147 -19.92 -2.98 -0.75
CA VAL A 147 -19.37 -1.85 -1.52
C VAL A 147 -20.36 -0.68 -1.53
N GLU A 148 -21.65 -0.95 -1.75
CA GLU A 148 -22.70 0.08 -1.74
C GLU A 148 -22.79 0.78 -0.38
N ASP A 149 -22.82 0.02 0.72
CA ASP A 149 -22.89 0.54 2.09
C ASP A 149 -21.66 1.40 2.45
N LEU A 150 -20.44 0.92 2.13
CA LEU A 150 -19.21 1.68 2.34
C LEU A 150 -19.17 2.96 1.49
N THR A 151 -19.73 2.93 0.29
CA THR A 151 -19.83 4.11 -0.57
C THR A 151 -20.75 5.17 0.04
N LEU A 152 -21.89 4.76 0.61
CA LEU A 152 -22.79 5.65 1.34
C LEU A 152 -22.12 6.25 2.59
N GLU A 153 -21.37 5.44 3.36
CA GLU A 153 -20.62 5.95 4.51
C GLU A 153 -19.52 6.95 4.08
N LEU A 154 -18.83 6.68 2.97
CA LEU A 154 -17.83 7.61 2.43
C LEU A 154 -18.47 8.94 1.99
N MET A 155 -19.62 8.91 1.35
CA MET A 155 -20.36 10.12 0.96
C MET A 155 -20.79 10.94 2.19
N THR A 156 -21.42 10.30 3.17
CA THR A 156 -21.88 10.98 4.39
C THR A 156 -20.72 11.57 5.20
N THR A 157 -19.59 10.86 5.30
CA THR A 157 -18.40 11.38 5.98
C THR A 157 -17.75 12.53 5.21
N LYS A 158 -17.74 12.50 3.87
CA LYS A 158 -17.29 13.61 3.04
C LYS A 158 -18.16 14.86 3.24
N GLU A 159 -19.48 14.72 3.19
CA GLU A 159 -20.42 15.82 3.44
C GLU A 159 -20.21 16.42 4.84
N SER A 160 -20.03 15.58 5.87
CA SER A 160 -19.75 16.06 7.22
C SER A 160 -18.42 16.83 7.34
N LEU A 161 -17.40 16.43 6.56
CA LEU A 161 -16.12 17.14 6.52
C LEU A 161 -16.28 18.50 5.84
N GLU A 162 -16.99 18.56 4.71
CA GLU A 162 -17.24 19.81 3.99
C GLU A 162 -17.99 20.80 4.88
N LEU A 163 -19.01 20.35 5.61
CA LEU A 163 -19.71 21.17 6.61
C LEU A 163 -18.76 21.68 7.72
N ALA A 164 -17.89 20.83 8.23
CA ALA A 164 -16.90 21.23 9.25
C ALA A 164 -15.88 22.25 8.70
N HIS A 165 -15.45 22.10 7.45
CA HIS A 165 -14.57 23.06 6.78
C HIS A 165 -15.24 24.41 6.59
N SER A 166 -16.50 24.45 6.14
CA SER A 166 -17.27 25.69 6.02
C SER A 166 -17.41 26.39 7.38
N SER A 167 -17.75 25.65 8.43
CA SER A 167 -17.86 26.21 9.79
C SER A 167 -16.52 26.75 10.32
N HIS A 168 -15.41 26.05 10.05
CA HIS A 168 -14.07 26.53 10.42
C HIS A 168 -13.70 27.81 9.67
N LEU A 169 -14.00 27.90 8.38
CA LEU A 169 -13.73 29.10 7.57
C LEU A 169 -14.51 30.30 8.12
N GLU A 170 -15.80 30.13 8.42
CA GLU A 170 -16.63 31.18 9.05
C GLU A 170 -16.07 31.61 10.41
N ALA A 171 -15.62 30.66 11.23
CA ALA A 171 -15.01 30.97 12.53
C ALA A 171 -13.69 31.75 12.39
N GLU A 172 -12.86 31.42 11.40
CA GLU A 172 -11.64 32.17 11.10
C GLU A 172 -11.93 33.58 10.58
N GLU A 173 -12.94 33.76 9.72
CA GLU A 173 -13.39 35.07 9.28
C GLU A 173 -13.84 35.94 10.46
N GLN A 174 -14.64 35.36 11.38
CA GLN A 174 -15.05 36.03 12.61
C GLN A 174 -13.85 36.37 13.52
N ARG A 175 -12.88 35.47 13.65
CA ARG A 175 -11.65 35.70 14.44
C ARG A 175 -10.83 36.85 13.88
N VAL A 176 -10.66 36.90 12.56
CA VAL A 176 -9.95 37.99 11.86
C VAL A 176 -10.71 39.30 12.00
N ALA A 177 -12.03 39.30 11.82
CA ALA A 177 -12.86 40.49 12.00
C ALA A 177 -12.76 41.03 13.43
N ALA A 178 -12.81 40.16 14.44
CA ALA A 178 -12.64 40.54 15.85
C ALA A 178 -11.24 41.06 16.16
N ALA A 179 -10.20 40.52 15.53
CA ALA A 179 -8.83 41.03 15.65
C ALA A 179 -8.70 42.44 15.06
N LEU A 180 -9.22 42.67 13.85
CA LEU A 180 -9.22 43.98 13.22
C LEU A 180 -9.98 45.02 14.06
N ALA A 181 -11.12 44.65 14.65
CA ALA A 181 -11.87 45.53 15.54
C ALA A 181 -11.07 45.89 16.81
N ARG A 182 -10.37 44.92 17.41
CA ARG A 182 -9.48 45.17 18.57
C ARG A 182 -8.33 46.09 18.20
N ASP A 183 -7.68 45.87 17.06
CA ASP A 183 -6.56 46.73 16.61
C ASP A 183 -7.02 48.16 16.35
N GLN A 184 -8.21 48.35 15.77
CA GLN A 184 -8.80 49.68 15.60
C GLN A 184 -9.06 50.39 16.93
N GLU A 185 -9.56 49.67 17.93
CA GLU A 185 -9.80 50.21 19.27
C GLU A 185 -8.49 50.54 19.99
N ILE A 186 -7.47 49.68 19.88
CA ILE A 186 -6.12 49.97 20.41
C ILE A 186 -5.56 51.25 19.80
N LEU A 187 -5.65 51.40 18.46
CA LEU A 187 -5.20 52.62 17.77
C LEU A 187 -5.99 53.86 18.22
N LYS A 188 -7.28 53.71 18.54
CA LYS A 188 -8.10 54.80 19.07
C LYS A 188 -7.62 55.20 20.47
N GLN A 189 -7.47 54.23 21.36
CA GLN A 189 -6.97 54.44 22.73
C GLN A 189 -5.56 55.05 22.72
N GLU A 190 -4.68 54.64 21.81
CA GLU A 190 -3.34 55.22 21.68
C GLU A 190 -3.38 56.71 21.29
N ARG A 191 -4.30 57.11 20.40
CA ARG A 191 -4.49 58.54 20.06
C ARG A 191 -5.03 59.34 21.24
N GLU A 192 -6.00 58.80 21.96
CA GLU A 192 -6.57 59.44 23.16
C GLU A 192 -5.51 59.61 24.26
N MET A 193 -4.66 58.59 24.47
CA MET A 193 -3.53 58.66 25.39
C MET A 193 -2.52 59.75 24.97
N LYS A 194 -2.16 59.83 23.68
CA LYS A 194 -1.25 60.89 23.19
C LYS A 194 -1.81 62.29 23.45
N MET A 195 -3.10 62.51 23.18
CA MET A 195 -3.76 63.79 23.48
C MET A 195 -3.73 64.11 24.98
N ALA A 196 -4.00 63.14 25.85
CA ALA A 196 -3.95 63.32 27.29
C ALA A 196 -2.52 63.62 27.78
N ASP A 197 -1.51 62.95 27.23
CA ASP A 197 -0.10 63.22 27.52
C ASP A 197 0.31 64.65 27.11
N GLU A 198 -0.14 65.12 25.94
CA GLU A 198 0.06 66.49 25.48
C GLU A 198 -0.59 67.52 26.42
N GLU A 199 -1.81 67.25 26.90
CA GLU A 199 -2.49 68.09 27.90
C GLU A 199 -1.73 68.12 29.24
N ILE A 200 -1.25 66.98 29.73
CA ILE A 200 -0.44 66.88 30.96
C ILE A 200 0.86 67.67 30.81
N GLN A 201 1.53 67.58 29.67
CA GLN A 201 2.73 68.36 29.40
C GLN A 201 2.44 69.87 29.48
N SER A 202 1.36 70.33 28.83
CA SER A 202 0.95 71.73 28.90
C SER A 202 0.65 72.20 30.33
N LEU A 203 -0.09 71.40 31.11
CA LEU A 203 -0.37 71.72 32.52
C LEU A 203 0.90 71.74 33.38
N THR A 204 1.86 70.87 33.09
CA THR A 204 3.16 70.82 33.79
C THR A 204 3.97 72.08 33.52
N GLU A 205 3.98 72.57 32.27
CA GLU A 205 4.61 73.84 31.90
C GLU A 205 3.92 75.04 32.59
N GLN A 206 2.60 75.03 32.69
CA GLN A 206 1.87 76.06 33.44
C GLN A 206 2.19 76.03 34.94
N LEU A 207 2.31 74.82 35.52
CA LEU A 207 2.67 74.64 36.92
C LEU A 207 4.09 75.14 37.21
N SER A 208 5.05 74.86 36.33
CA SER A 208 6.42 75.37 36.49
C SER A 208 6.47 76.90 36.43
N ALA A 209 5.75 77.52 35.49
CA ALA A 209 5.60 78.98 35.44
C ALA A 209 4.94 79.55 36.70
N SER A 210 3.92 78.87 37.25
CA SER A 210 3.27 79.25 38.51
C SER A 210 4.22 79.13 39.71
N ASN A 211 5.02 78.07 39.77
CA ASN A 211 6.03 77.88 40.82
C ASN A 211 7.14 78.94 40.75
N ASP A 212 7.57 79.33 39.56
CA ASP A 212 8.54 80.43 39.37
C ASP A 212 7.98 81.75 39.88
N LEU A 213 6.70 82.04 39.60
CA LEU A 213 6.01 83.21 40.16
C LEU A 213 5.89 83.13 41.68
N LYS A 214 5.61 81.94 42.23
CA LYS A 214 5.58 81.72 43.68
C LYS A 214 6.94 81.96 44.33
N ALA A 215 8.04 81.48 43.73
CA ALA A 215 9.39 81.74 44.21
C ALA A 215 9.73 83.25 44.16
N LYS A 216 9.34 83.94 43.09
CA LYS A 216 9.45 85.42 42.99
C LYS A 216 8.63 86.13 44.07
N LEU A 217 7.45 85.62 44.40
CA LEU A 217 6.63 86.17 45.48
C LEU A 217 7.26 85.94 46.87
N GLU A 218 7.81 84.74 47.13
CA GLU A 218 8.50 84.42 48.38
C GLU A 218 9.74 85.29 48.57
N THR A 219 10.55 85.48 47.52
CA THR A 219 11.71 86.39 47.53
C THR A 219 11.31 87.86 47.72
N ALA A 220 10.25 88.33 47.08
CA ALA A 220 9.72 89.67 47.33
C ALA A 220 9.19 89.83 48.76
N SER A 221 8.53 88.79 49.29
CA SER A 221 8.00 88.79 50.66
C SER A 221 9.11 88.80 51.71
N SER A 222 10.22 88.07 51.49
CA SER A 222 11.37 88.08 52.39
C SER A 222 12.11 89.43 52.35
N LEU A 223 12.27 90.05 51.18
CA LEU A 223 12.80 91.41 51.06
C LEU A 223 11.97 92.44 51.82
N LEU A 224 10.64 92.33 51.73
CA LEU A 224 9.73 93.22 52.47
C LEU A 224 9.87 93.04 53.98
N LEU A 225 10.03 91.80 54.45
CA LEU A 225 10.26 91.50 55.87
C LEU A 225 11.59 92.11 56.35
N ASN A 226 12.65 91.99 55.55
CA ASN A 226 13.95 92.61 55.83
C ASN A 226 13.86 94.14 55.89
N LEU A 227 13.19 94.78 54.92
CA LEU A 227 12.96 96.23 54.92
C LEU A 227 12.18 96.70 56.15
N LYS A 228 11.17 95.92 56.58
CA LYS A 228 10.44 96.20 57.83
C LYS A 228 11.36 96.10 59.06
N ALA A 229 12.27 95.12 59.09
CA ALA A 229 13.24 94.99 60.16
C ALA A 229 14.26 96.15 60.18
N GLU A 230 14.76 96.57 59.02
CA GLU A 230 15.64 97.75 58.89
C GLU A 230 14.94 99.04 59.33
N LEU A 231 13.67 99.22 58.97
CA LEU A 231 12.89 100.40 59.38
C LEU A 231 12.61 100.40 60.89
N ALA A 232 12.38 99.24 61.49
CA ALA A 232 12.29 99.09 62.95
C ALA A 232 13.62 99.45 63.63
N ALA A 233 14.76 98.96 63.12
CA ALA A 233 16.09 99.29 63.64
C ALA A 233 16.43 100.78 63.49
N TYR A 234 16.02 101.44 62.40
CA TYR A 234 16.15 102.89 62.23
C TYR A 234 15.30 103.69 63.23
N MET A 235 14.07 103.24 63.50
CA MET A 235 13.20 103.88 64.51
C MET A 235 13.74 103.69 65.93
N GLU A 236 14.34 102.55 66.24
CA GLU A 236 15.00 102.25 67.52
C GLU A 236 16.27 103.11 67.71
N ALA A 237 17.12 103.22 66.68
CA ALA A 237 18.29 104.11 66.68
C ALA A 237 17.94 105.62 66.75
N LYS A 238 16.74 106.01 66.31
CA LYS A 238 16.24 107.39 66.41
C LYS A 238 15.68 107.71 67.80
N LEU A 239 15.28 106.71 68.57
CA LEU A 239 14.81 106.86 69.96
C LEU A 239 15.96 106.92 70.98
N GLU A 240 17.20 106.59 70.60
CA GLU A 240 18.40 106.65 71.46
C GLU A 240 19.14 108.02 71.44
N SER A 241 18.58 109.06 70.80
CA SER A 241 19.19 110.40 70.63
C SER A 241 18.54 111.56 71.42
N GLU A 242 17.52 111.31 72.24
CA GLU A 242 16.85 112.35 73.05
C GLU A 242 16.37 111.79 74.40
N THR A 243 17.23 111.77 75.42
CA THR A 243 16.97 112.28 76.80
C THR A 243 18.11 111.95 77.78
N CYS A 244 18.67 113.00 78.40
CA CYS A 244 19.53 112.97 79.60
C CYS A 244 18.67 113.17 80.87
N GLU A 245 19.05 112.41 81.91
CA GLU A 245 19.25 112.76 83.34
C GLU A 245 18.22 113.57 84.17
N ILE A 246 18.10 113.16 85.45
CA ILE A 246 18.03 113.93 86.73
C ILE A 246 17.71 112.88 87.84
N GLU A 247 18.67 112.47 88.68
CA GLU A 247 19.03 113.03 90.02
C GLU A 247 17.97 112.65 91.10
N GLU A 248 18.24 112.28 92.36
CA GLU A 248 19.20 112.66 93.42
C GLU A 248 19.08 111.61 94.58
N GLU A 249 20.16 111.10 95.18
CA GLU A 249 20.78 111.52 96.47
C GLU A 249 20.05 111.13 97.79
N LYS A 250 20.68 110.30 98.66
CA LYS A 250 21.14 110.65 100.04
C LYS A 250 21.61 109.47 100.91
N VAL A 251 22.41 109.85 101.90
CA VAL A 251 23.49 109.13 102.59
C VAL A 251 23.15 108.82 104.07
N LEU A 252 23.66 107.68 104.56
CA LEU A 252 24.04 107.22 105.93
C LEU A 252 23.23 107.63 107.19
N SER A 253 22.89 106.64 108.04
CA SER A 253 23.41 106.54 109.43
C SER A 253 22.88 105.32 110.20
N THR A 254 23.63 105.01 111.25
CA THR A 254 23.79 103.81 112.08
C THR A 254 22.73 103.61 113.20
N GLU A 255 22.39 102.32 113.41
CA GLU A 255 22.22 101.57 114.67
C GLU A 255 21.39 102.14 115.85
N LEU A 256 20.26 101.50 116.17
CA LEU A 256 20.09 100.50 117.26
C LEU A 256 18.59 100.27 117.58
N GLU A 257 18.26 99.05 118.03
CA GLU A 257 17.04 98.62 118.75
C GLU A 257 15.82 98.07 117.95
N GLU A 258 16.01 96.85 117.43
CA GLU A 258 15.39 95.63 117.98
C GLU A 258 13.94 95.68 118.52
N ALA A 259 12.95 95.91 117.65
CA ALA A 259 11.60 95.32 117.79
C ALA A 259 10.77 95.27 116.49
N LYS A 260 11.37 95.55 115.32
CA LYS A 260 10.70 95.53 113.99
C LYS A 260 11.44 94.72 112.90
N GLN A 261 12.55 94.07 113.26
CA GLN A 261 13.35 93.21 112.38
C GLN A 261 12.63 91.89 112.04
N ALA A 262 11.82 91.35 112.97
CA ALA A 262 11.00 90.17 112.73
C ALA A 262 9.87 90.45 111.73
N GLN A 263 9.32 91.68 111.68
CA GLN A 263 8.25 92.04 110.75
C GLN A 263 8.76 92.32 109.33
N ARG A 264 9.97 92.86 109.15
CA ARG A 264 10.58 93.04 107.81
C ARG A 264 11.16 91.75 107.24
N ALA A 265 11.73 90.86 108.08
CA ALA A 265 12.16 89.53 107.64
C ALA A 265 10.97 88.62 107.30
N THR A 266 9.88 88.69 108.06
CA THR A 266 8.63 87.98 107.72
C THR A 266 7.94 88.59 106.49
N LEU A 267 7.95 89.91 106.31
CA LEU A 267 7.37 90.54 105.12
C LEU A 267 8.24 90.31 103.86
N ALA A 268 9.57 90.23 103.99
CA ALA A 268 10.48 89.84 102.90
C ALA A 268 10.40 88.34 102.56
N ALA A 269 10.26 87.47 103.56
CA ALA A 269 10.00 86.04 103.35
C ALA A 269 8.60 85.81 102.76
N LEU A 270 7.59 86.57 103.20
CA LEU A 270 6.25 86.58 102.60
C LEU A 270 6.30 87.10 101.17
N SER A 271 7.05 88.16 100.86
CA SER A 271 7.20 88.61 99.47
C SER A 271 7.93 87.57 98.59
N SER A 272 8.99 86.93 99.10
CA SER A 272 9.72 85.86 98.40
C SER A 272 8.85 84.64 98.12
N THR A 273 8.08 84.21 99.13
CA THR A 273 7.14 83.08 98.97
C THR A 273 5.97 83.43 98.05
N THR A 274 5.53 84.69 98.01
CA THR A 274 4.52 85.13 97.02
C THR A 274 5.08 85.18 95.60
N THR A 275 6.34 85.58 95.40
CA THR A 275 6.97 85.56 94.06
C THR A 275 7.23 84.14 93.58
N GLU A 276 7.70 83.24 94.46
CA GLU A 276 7.87 81.83 94.15
C GLU A 276 6.53 81.13 93.84
N LEU A 277 5.46 81.48 94.56
CA LEU A 277 4.12 80.96 94.30
C LEU A 277 3.59 81.42 92.92
N GLU A 278 3.81 82.68 92.55
CA GLU A 278 3.41 83.19 91.24
C GLU A 278 4.25 82.54 90.11
N ASP A 279 5.55 82.33 90.31
CA ASP A 279 6.40 81.59 89.37
C ASP A 279 5.95 80.13 89.19
N VAL A 280 5.58 79.45 90.27
CA VAL A 280 5.03 78.08 90.21
C VAL A 280 3.70 78.07 89.46
N LYS A 281 2.84 79.07 89.66
CA LYS A 281 1.57 79.23 88.95
C LYS A 281 1.76 79.47 87.45
N VAL A 282 2.73 80.30 87.06
CA VAL A 282 3.11 80.49 85.65
C VAL A 282 3.64 79.19 85.04
N LYS A 283 4.47 78.42 85.77
CA LYS A 283 4.96 77.11 85.32
C LYS A 283 3.82 76.09 85.18
N ILE A 284 2.82 76.10 86.07
CA ILE A 284 1.64 75.23 86.00
C ILE A 284 0.79 75.57 84.77
N GLU A 285 0.49 76.84 84.51
CA GLU A 285 -0.27 77.23 83.32
C GLU A 285 0.51 76.95 82.03
N LYS A 286 1.84 77.16 82.02
CA LYS A 286 2.70 76.74 80.89
C LYS A 286 2.64 75.23 80.65
N ALA A 287 2.80 74.42 81.68
CA ALA A 287 2.72 72.95 81.59
C ALA A 287 1.33 72.49 81.11
N LYS A 288 0.27 73.18 81.53
CA LYS A 288 -1.11 72.90 81.09
C LYS A 288 -1.32 73.19 79.61
N GLU A 289 -0.75 74.27 79.07
CA GLU A 289 -0.83 74.54 77.63
C GLU A 289 0.05 73.60 76.81
N GLU A 290 1.23 73.21 77.31
CA GLU A 290 2.04 72.16 76.71
C GLU A 290 1.28 70.82 76.66
N VAL A 291 0.57 70.43 77.73
CA VAL A 291 -0.29 69.24 77.75
C VAL A 291 -1.44 69.35 76.74
N LYS A 292 -2.03 70.54 76.56
CA LYS A 292 -3.06 70.75 75.51
C LYS A 292 -2.46 70.58 74.10
N CYS A 293 -1.30 71.18 73.82
CA CYS A 293 -0.61 71.04 72.54
C CYS A 293 -0.24 69.57 72.26
N LEU A 294 0.32 68.86 73.24
CA LEU A 294 0.64 67.44 73.13
C LEU A 294 -0.61 66.58 72.89
N ARG A 295 -1.73 66.92 73.54
CA ARG A 295 -3.01 66.22 73.29
C ARG A 295 -3.49 66.41 71.85
N VAL A 296 -3.41 67.62 71.31
CA VAL A 296 -3.76 67.90 69.91
C VAL A 296 -2.83 67.13 68.96
N ALA A 297 -1.52 67.13 69.21
CA ALA A 297 -0.57 66.37 68.41
C ALA A 297 -0.85 64.85 68.46
N ALA A 298 -1.16 64.30 69.64
CA ALA A 298 -1.53 62.89 69.78
C ALA A 298 -2.82 62.54 69.03
N MET A 299 -3.82 63.44 69.02
CA MET A 299 -5.04 63.25 68.24
C MET A 299 -4.76 63.29 66.73
N SER A 300 -3.90 64.19 66.26
CA SER A 300 -3.48 64.27 64.85
C SER A 300 -2.75 63.02 64.40
N LEU A 301 -1.75 62.57 65.18
CA LEU A 301 -1.01 61.34 64.90
C LEU A 301 -1.91 60.10 64.90
N LYS A 302 -2.92 60.04 65.78
CA LYS A 302 -3.90 58.96 65.77
C LYS A 302 -4.77 58.97 64.50
N ALA A 303 -5.18 60.15 64.04
CA ALA A 303 -5.92 60.28 62.79
C ALA A 303 -5.06 59.91 61.57
N GLU A 304 -3.78 60.29 61.57
CA GLU A 304 -2.81 59.85 60.56
C GLU A 304 -2.61 58.35 60.56
N LEU A 305 -2.45 57.73 61.73
CA LEU A 305 -2.30 56.28 61.85
C LEU A 305 -3.52 55.53 61.29
N GLU A 306 -4.75 55.98 61.58
CA GLU A 306 -5.96 55.36 61.04
C GLU A 306 -6.08 55.57 59.52
N ARG A 307 -5.69 56.74 59.01
CA ARG A 307 -5.64 57.00 57.56
C ARG A 307 -4.64 56.07 56.88
N GLU A 308 -3.45 55.91 57.44
CA GLU A 308 -2.40 55.06 56.89
C GLU A 308 -2.79 53.58 56.92
N LYS A 309 -3.44 53.11 57.99
CA LYS A 309 -4.00 51.75 58.06
C LYS A 309 -5.02 51.50 56.94
N SER A 310 -5.90 52.48 56.68
CA SER A 310 -6.90 52.35 55.61
C SER A 310 -6.24 52.32 54.22
N ALA A 311 -5.23 53.18 53.98
CA ALA A 311 -4.46 53.19 52.75
C ALA A 311 -3.73 51.86 52.54
N PHE A 312 -3.08 51.34 53.58
CA PHE A 312 -2.42 50.03 53.54
C PHE A 312 -3.39 48.90 53.20
N ALA A 313 -4.59 48.87 53.78
CA ALA A 313 -5.60 47.87 53.46
C ALA A 313 -6.03 47.91 51.98
N THR A 314 -6.22 49.11 51.42
CA THR A 314 -6.55 49.28 49.99
C THR A 314 -5.41 48.85 49.07
N MET A 315 -4.16 49.15 49.45
CA MET A 315 -2.98 48.71 48.71
C MET A 315 -2.86 47.19 48.71
N ARG A 316 -3.08 46.55 49.87
CA ARG A 316 -3.05 45.08 50.01
C ARG A 316 -4.15 44.39 49.19
N GLN A 317 -5.32 45.02 49.08
CA GLN A 317 -6.38 44.53 48.20
C GLN A 317 -5.98 44.64 46.72
N ARG A 318 -5.42 45.78 46.30
CA ARG A 318 -4.93 45.98 44.92
C ARG A 318 -3.82 45.00 44.57
N GLU A 319 -2.90 44.73 45.49
CA GLU A 319 -1.84 43.72 45.34
C GLU A 319 -2.43 42.32 45.14
N GLY A 320 -3.46 41.94 45.91
CA GLY A 320 -4.16 40.67 45.72
C GLY A 320 -4.80 40.53 44.34
N ILE A 321 -5.46 41.60 43.85
CA ILE A 321 -6.05 41.63 42.51
C ILE A 321 -4.94 41.51 41.44
N ALA A 322 -3.85 42.28 41.60
CA ALA A 322 -2.71 42.22 40.68
C ALA A 322 -2.08 40.82 40.64
N SER A 323 -1.90 40.16 41.79
CA SER A 323 -1.37 38.79 41.86
C SER A 323 -2.25 37.80 41.09
N VAL A 324 -3.58 37.88 41.22
CA VAL A 324 -4.51 37.03 40.46
C VAL A 324 -4.38 37.28 38.95
N THR A 325 -4.27 38.54 38.53
CA THR A 325 -4.10 38.86 37.10
C THR A 325 -2.77 38.36 36.54
N VAL A 326 -1.68 38.43 37.32
CA VAL A 326 -0.37 37.89 36.91
C VAL A 326 -0.45 36.38 36.75
N SER A 327 -1.03 35.65 37.71
CA SER A 327 -1.19 34.20 37.58
C SER A 327 -2.08 33.79 36.41
N ALA A 328 -3.11 34.58 36.08
CA ALA A 328 -3.94 34.35 34.89
C ALA A 328 -3.14 34.51 33.59
N LEU A 329 -2.35 35.59 33.49
CA LEU A 329 -1.48 35.83 32.34
C LEU A 329 -0.39 34.75 32.20
N GLU A 330 0.23 34.32 33.31
CA GLU A 330 1.20 33.22 33.31
C GLU A 330 0.59 31.91 32.80
N ALA A 331 -0.66 31.61 33.17
CA ALA A 331 -1.37 30.43 32.67
C ALA A 331 -1.62 30.52 31.15
N GLU A 332 -2.08 31.66 30.64
CA GLU A 332 -2.26 31.88 29.19
C GLU A 332 -0.93 31.79 28.43
N LEU A 333 0.16 32.32 28.99
CA LEU A 333 1.49 32.24 28.41
C LEU A 333 1.98 30.78 28.36
N SER A 334 1.74 30.00 29.41
CA SER A 334 2.07 28.56 29.41
C SER A 334 1.26 27.78 28.37
N LYS A 335 -0.03 28.11 28.21
CA LYS A 335 -0.93 27.49 27.24
C LYS A 335 -0.49 27.79 25.81
N THR A 336 -0.27 29.05 25.48
CA THR A 336 0.19 29.47 24.16
C THR A 336 1.54 28.85 23.80
N ARG A 337 2.46 28.75 24.78
CA ARG A 337 3.75 28.06 24.58
C ARG A 337 3.58 26.59 24.22
N SER A 338 2.67 25.88 24.91
CA SER A 338 2.36 24.48 24.59
C SER A 338 1.69 24.32 23.22
N GLU A 339 0.79 25.24 22.83
CA GLU A 339 0.16 25.24 21.51
C GLU A 339 1.18 25.47 20.38
N ILE A 340 2.17 26.35 20.60
CA ILE A 340 3.28 26.58 19.67
C ILE A 340 4.13 25.31 19.51
N GLU A 341 4.50 24.65 20.61
CA GLU A 341 5.26 23.38 20.55
C GLU A 341 4.48 22.29 19.79
N ALA A 342 3.17 22.17 20.03
CA ALA A 342 2.33 21.22 19.30
C ALA A 342 2.22 21.57 17.80
N ALA A 343 2.16 22.85 17.46
CA ALA A 343 2.17 23.30 16.06
C ALA A 343 3.51 23.00 15.38
N GLN A 344 4.64 23.22 16.06
CA GLN A 344 5.99 22.90 15.53
C GLN A 344 6.18 21.39 15.30
N MET A 345 5.66 20.54 16.20
CA MET A 345 5.70 19.09 16.02
C MET A 345 4.90 18.66 14.78
N ARG A 346 3.68 19.20 14.60
CA ARG A 346 2.87 18.97 13.40
C ARG A 346 3.55 19.49 12.13
N GLU A 347 4.16 20.67 12.17
CA GLU A 347 4.91 21.21 11.02
C GLU A 347 6.08 20.31 10.64
N LYS A 348 6.82 19.78 11.63
CA LYS A 348 7.94 18.86 11.39
C LYS A 348 7.46 17.56 10.74
N GLU A 349 6.36 16.99 11.22
CA GLU A 349 5.75 15.78 10.64
C GLU A 349 5.31 16.01 9.18
N VAL A 350 4.63 17.15 8.90
CA VAL A 350 4.27 17.52 7.53
C VAL A 350 5.52 17.67 6.67
N ARG A 351 6.57 18.32 7.17
CA ARG A 351 7.83 18.50 6.43
C ARG A 351 8.52 17.16 6.12
N GLU A 352 8.51 16.21 7.04
CA GLU A 352 9.03 14.86 6.82
C GLU A 352 8.21 14.13 5.75
N SER A 353 6.87 14.17 5.84
CA SER A 353 5.98 13.58 4.83
C SER A 353 6.15 14.21 3.44
N MET A 354 6.41 15.52 3.35
CA MET A 354 6.67 16.23 2.10
C MET A 354 7.98 15.80 1.42
N VAL A 355 8.93 15.23 2.16
CA VAL A 355 10.16 14.67 1.58
C VAL A 355 9.93 13.25 1.05
N GLU A 356 9.00 12.51 1.63
CA GLU A 356 8.65 11.15 1.21
C GLU A 356 7.72 11.12 0.00
N LEU A 357 6.78 12.07 -0.10
CA LEU A 357 5.79 12.13 -1.18
C LEU A 357 6.42 12.17 -2.60
N PRO A 358 7.47 12.98 -2.89
CA PRO A 358 8.11 12.97 -4.20
C PRO A 358 8.80 11.65 -4.53
N LYS A 359 9.34 10.95 -3.52
CA LYS A 359 9.98 9.64 -3.71
C LYS A 359 8.94 8.57 -4.05
N ALA A 360 7.81 8.57 -3.34
CA ALA A 360 6.69 7.69 -3.63
C ALA A 360 6.12 7.95 -5.04
N LEU A 361 5.99 9.23 -5.43
CA LEU A 361 5.54 9.61 -6.77
C LEU A 361 6.53 9.13 -7.85
N GLN A 362 7.84 9.27 -7.61
CA GLN A 362 8.87 8.79 -8.53
C GLN A 362 8.84 7.25 -8.67
N GLN A 363 8.66 6.53 -7.57
CA GLN A 363 8.51 5.07 -7.58
C GLN A 363 7.26 4.64 -8.36
N ALA A 364 6.12 5.27 -8.10
CA ALA A 364 4.89 4.99 -8.82
C ALA A 364 5.01 5.27 -10.32
N ALA A 365 5.73 6.32 -10.72
CA ALA A 365 6.02 6.61 -12.12
C ALA A 365 6.90 5.52 -12.75
N GLN A 366 7.95 5.06 -12.06
CA GLN A 366 8.79 3.98 -12.54
C GLN A 366 8.02 2.66 -12.68
N GLU A 367 7.19 2.32 -11.70
CA GLU A 367 6.34 1.11 -11.75
C GLU A 367 5.33 1.17 -12.91
N ALA A 368 4.77 2.35 -13.20
CA ALA A 368 3.90 2.54 -14.34
C ALA A 368 4.63 2.36 -15.68
N ASP A 369 5.86 2.87 -15.81
CA ASP A 369 6.69 2.68 -16.99
C ASP A 369 7.09 1.20 -17.19
N GLU A 370 7.45 0.51 -16.10
CA GLU A 370 7.73 -0.93 -16.11
C GLU A 370 6.50 -1.74 -16.55
N ALA A 371 5.33 -1.46 -15.97
CA ALA A 371 4.07 -2.10 -16.36
C ALA A 371 3.72 -1.86 -17.83
N LYS A 372 3.96 -0.65 -18.35
CA LYS A 372 3.75 -0.31 -19.76
C LYS A 372 4.69 -1.10 -20.67
N SER A 373 5.97 -1.23 -20.31
CA SER A 373 6.94 -2.03 -21.08
C SER A 373 6.57 -3.51 -21.12
N LEU A 374 6.10 -4.09 -20.00
CA LEU A 374 5.63 -5.47 -19.92
C LEU A 374 4.37 -5.68 -20.77
N ALA A 375 3.42 -4.75 -20.71
CA ALA A 375 2.22 -4.81 -21.53
C ALA A 375 2.54 -4.74 -23.03
N GLN A 376 3.54 -3.94 -23.42
CA GLN A 376 4.00 -3.87 -24.81
C GLN A 376 4.64 -5.18 -25.26
N SER A 377 5.57 -5.76 -24.48
CA SER A 377 6.18 -7.05 -24.79
C SER A 377 5.13 -8.17 -24.91
N ALA A 378 4.12 -8.18 -24.02
CA ALA A 378 3.04 -9.16 -24.10
C ALA A 378 2.19 -9.01 -25.39
N ARG A 379 1.99 -7.77 -25.87
CA ARG A 379 1.30 -7.53 -27.14
C ARG A 379 2.12 -7.99 -28.34
N GLU A 380 3.43 -7.75 -28.32
CA GLU A 380 4.35 -8.21 -29.36
C GLU A 380 4.40 -9.74 -29.43
N ASP A 381 4.45 -10.42 -28.27
CA ASP A 381 4.40 -11.88 -28.22
C ASP A 381 3.06 -12.44 -28.69
N LEU A 382 1.95 -11.80 -28.34
CA LEU A 382 0.62 -12.17 -28.85
C LEU A 382 0.54 -12.02 -30.37
N HIS A 383 1.14 -10.97 -30.93
CA HIS A 383 1.20 -10.78 -32.38
C HIS A 383 1.99 -11.90 -33.05
N ARG A 384 3.17 -12.22 -32.50
CA ARG A 384 4.03 -13.31 -33.00
C ARG A 384 3.30 -14.66 -32.99
N VAL A 385 2.63 -14.99 -31.90
CA VAL A 385 1.85 -16.24 -31.79
C VAL A 385 0.70 -16.27 -32.81
N LYS A 386 0.05 -15.13 -33.10
CA LYS A 386 -0.97 -15.06 -34.15
C LYS A 386 -0.38 -15.31 -35.53
N GLU A 387 0.77 -14.73 -35.85
CA GLU A 387 1.46 -14.96 -37.13
C GLU A 387 1.87 -16.43 -37.28
N GLU A 388 2.43 -17.04 -36.23
CA GLU A 388 2.79 -18.46 -36.20
C GLU A 388 1.55 -19.37 -36.36
N ALA A 389 0.43 -19.01 -35.75
CA ALA A 389 -0.83 -19.75 -35.88
C ALA A 389 -1.42 -19.66 -37.30
N GLU A 390 -1.43 -18.48 -37.92
CA GLU A 390 -1.87 -18.32 -39.31
C GLU A 390 -0.95 -19.07 -40.28
N PHE A 391 0.37 -19.04 -40.05
CA PHE A 391 1.32 -19.83 -40.83
C PHE A 391 1.06 -21.34 -40.70
N ALA A 392 0.85 -21.85 -39.48
CA ALA A 392 0.52 -23.25 -39.24
C ALA A 392 -0.81 -23.65 -39.91
N LYS A 393 -1.81 -22.76 -39.88
CA LYS A 393 -3.12 -22.96 -40.54
C LYS A 393 -2.98 -23.03 -42.06
N ALA A 394 -2.18 -22.16 -42.67
CA ALA A 394 -1.88 -22.21 -44.10
C ALA A 394 -1.17 -23.52 -44.48
N GLY A 395 -0.23 -23.97 -43.64
CA GLY A 395 0.41 -25.27 -43.78
C GLY A 395 -0.58 -26.43 -43.73
N ALA A 396 -1.51 -26.42 -42.76
CA ALA A 396 -2.55 -27.43 -42.62
C ALA A 396 -3.52 -27.46 -43.81
N SER A 397 -3.96 -26.30 -44.31
CA SER A 397 -4.82 -26.24 -45.50
C SER A 397 -4.14 -26.79 -46.75
N THR A 398 -2.82 -26.59 -46.87
CA THR A 398 -2.02 -27.14 -47.96
C THR A 398 -1.92 -28.67 -47.87
N THR A 399 -1.69 -29.23 -46.68
CA THR A 399 -1.65 -30.68 -46.49
C THR A 399 -3.01 -31.32 -46.67
N GLU A 400 -4.09 -30.68 -46.24
CA GLU A 400 -5.47 -31.10 -46.46
C GLU A 400 -5.81 -31.15 -47.96
N SER A 401 -5.45 -30.11 -48.71
CA SER A 401 -5.65 -30.08 -50.17
C SER A 401 -4.90 -31.21 -50.87
N ARG A 402 -3.66 -31.49 -50.44
CA ARG A 402 -2.86 -32.62 -50.96
C ARG A 402 -3.49 -33.97 -50.62
N LEU A 403 -4.02 -34.13 -49.41
CA LEU A 403 -4.73 -35.35 -49.01
C LEU A 403 -5.96 -35.58 -49.90
N HIS A 404 -6.74 -34.53 -50.15
CA HIS A 404 -7.94 -34.60 -50.98
C HIS A 404 -7.62 -34.95 -52.44
N ALA A 405 -6.50 -34.42 -52.98
CA ALA A 405 -6.01 -34.81 -54.29
C ALA A 405 -5.62 -36.30 -54.33
N ALA A 406 -4.86 -36.78 -53.34
CA ALA A 406 -4.47 -38.18 -53.25
C ALA A 406 -5.68 -39.13 -53.12
N LEU A 407 -6.72 -38.75 -52.37
CA LEU A 407 -7.97 -39.52 -52.29
C LEU A 407 -8.66 -39.65 -53.65
N LYS A 408 -8.75 -38.57 -54.43
CA LYS A 408 -9.32 -38.61 -55.78
C LYS A 408 -8.50 -39.47 -56.74
N GLU A 409 -7.17 -39.45 -56.61
CA GLU A 409 -6.29 -40.35 -57.38
C GLU A 409 -6.53 -41.82 -57.01
N ILE A 410 -6.72 -42.14 -55.72
CA ILE A 410 -7.06 -43.50 -55.26
C ILE A 410 -8.43 -43.92 -55.82
N GLU A 411 -9.44 -43.07 -55.77
CA GLU A 411 -10.76 -43.35 -56.35
C GLU A 411 -10.68 -43.58 -57.87
N ALA A 412 -9.91 -42.76 -58.58
CA ALA A 412 -9.67 -42.94 -60.01
C ALA A 412 -8.94 -44.26 -60.31
N ALA A 413 -7.96 -44.63 -59.49
CA ALA A 413 -7.25 -45.92 -59.60
C ALA A 413 -8.20 -47.11 -59.35
N GLN A 414 -9.07 -47.04 -58.34
CA GLN A 414 -10.08 -48.06 -58.06
C GLN A 414 -11.14 -48.17 -59.18
N ALA A 415 -11.53 -47.04 -59.79
CA ALA A 415 -12.42 -47.07 -60.95
C ALA A 415 -11.75 -47.74 -62.16
N SER A 416 -10.47 -47.42 -62.41
CA SER A 416 -9.65 -48.06 -63.45
C SER A 416 -9.50 -49.56 -63.19
N GLU A 417 -9.25 -49.97 -61.94
CA GLU A 417 -9.19 -51.37 -61.53
C GLU A 417 -10.51 -52.10 -61.83
N LYS A 418 -11.66 -51.52 -61.46
CA LYS A 418 -12.98 -52.10 -61.76
C LYS A 418 -13.22 -52.24 -63.26
N LEU A 419 -12.81 -51.26 -64.06
CA LEU A 419 -12.91 -51.33 -65.52
C LEU A 419 -12.01 -52.42 -66.09
N ALA A 420 -10.76 -52.55 -65.60
CA ALA A 420 -9.86 -53.61 -66.00
C ALA A 420 -10.42 -55.00 -65.65
N LEU A 421 -10.97 -55.17 -64.44
CA LEU A 421 -11.64 -56.41 -64.03
C LEU A 421 -12.87 -56.74 -64.88
N ALA A 422 -13.66 -55.74 -65.26
CA ALA A 422 -14.80 -55.92 -66.16
C ALA A 422 -14.36 -56.32 -67.58
N ALA A 423 -13.30 -55.71 -68.11
CA ALA A 423 -12.73 -56.06 -69.40
C ALA A 423 -12.19 -57.50 -69.41
N ILE A 424 -11.50 -57.92 -68.34
CA ILE A 424 -11.03 -59.31 -68.17
C ILE A 424 -12.22 -60.29 -68.18
N LYS A 425 -13.29 -59.99 -67.43
CA LYS A 425 -14.50 -60.82 -67.42
C LYS A 425 -15.16 -60.91 -68.80
N ALA A 426 -15.32 -59.78 -69.49
CA ALA A 426 -15.91 -59.74 -70.83
C ALA A 426 -15.06 -60.53 -71.85
N LEU A 427 -13.73 -60.44 -71.75
CA LEU A 427 -12.83 -61.22 -72.61
C LEU A 427 -12.97 -62.72 -72.33
N HIS A 428 -13.00 -63.13 -71.06
CA HIS A 428 -13.21 -64.52 -70.66
C HIS A 428 -14.58 -65.07 -71.10
N GLU A 429 -15.65 -64.28 -70.98
CA GLU A 429 -16.99 -64.62 -71.46
C GLU A 429 -17.05 -64.72 -73.00
N SER A 430 -16.32 -63.85 -73.73
CA SER A 430 -16.23 -63.92 -75.19
C SER A 430 -15.43 -65.13 -75.69
N GLU A 431 -14.36 -65.50 -74.99
CA GLU A 431 -13.52 -66.65 -75.31
C GLU A 431 -14.23 -67.97 -75.00
N THR A 432 -15.03 -68.00 -73.92
CA THR A 432 -15.88 -69.15 -73.59
C THR A 432 -17.10 -69.27 -74.50
N ALA A 433 -17.69 -68.16 -74.98
CA ALA A 433 -18.78 -68.17 -75.96
C ALA A 433 -18.34 -68.52 -77.40
N SER A 434 -17.08 -68.24 -77.76
CA SER A 434 -16.49 -68.60 -79.05
C SER A 434 -16.05 -70.07 -79.13
N SER A 435 -16.21 -70.84 -78.05
CA SER A 435 -15.76 -72.23 -77.94
C SER A 435 -16.93 -73.22 -78.00
N MET A 436 -17.36 -73.58 -79.22
CA MET A 436 -17.93 -74.89 -79.61
C MET A 436 -17.97 -75.03 -81.15
N PRO A 437 -17.80 -76.26 -81.70
CA PRO A 437 -16.54 -76.93 -81.98
C PRO A 437 -16.11 -76.74 -83.44
N ALA A 438 -14.91 -76.20 -83.68
CA ALA A 438 -14.19 -76.42 -84.92
C ALA A 438 -12.70 -76.41 -84.60
N GLU A 439 -12.04 -77.51 -84.96
CA GLU A 439 -10.64 -77.77 -84.73
C GLU A 439 -9.75 -76.65 -85.30
N SER A 440 -9.00 -75.96 -84.44
CA SER A 440 -7.80 -75.20 -84.80
C SER A 440 -7.23 -74.47 -83.57
N GLU A 441 -6.22 -75.10 -82.96
CA GLU A 441 -5.11 -74.51 -82.19
C GLU A 441 -5.43 -73.70 -80.91
N PRO A 442 -4.61 -73.85 -79.85
CA PRO A 442 -4.86 -73.18 -78.58
C PRO A 442 -4.72 -71.67 -78.76
N SER A 443 -5.78 -70.92 -78.42
CA SER A 443 -5.75 -69.47 -78.17
C SER A 443 -4.93 -69.19 -76.91
N GLY A 444 -3.66 -69.55 -76.96
CA GLY A 444 -2.64 -69.21 -75.98
C GLY A 444 -1.50 -68.62 -76.77
N VAL A 445 -1.04 -67.43 -76.37
CA VAL A 445 0.21 -66.89 -76.91
C VAL A 445 1.30 -67.89 -76.54
N THR A 446 1.76 -68.67 -77.51
CA THR A 446 2.85 -69.63 -77.35
C THR A 446 4.16 -68.87 -77.26
N LEU A 447 4.49 -68.43 -76.03
CA LEU A 447 5.82 -67.94 -75.70
C LEU A 447 6.81 -69.10 -75.77
N SER A 448 7.95 -68.90 -76.42
CA SER A 448 9.02 -69.88 -76.31
C SER A 448 9.45 -69.99 -74.84
N LEU A 449 9.92 -71.16 -74.42
CA LEU A 449 10.34 -71.39 -73.04
C LEU A 449 11.37 -70.34 -72.58
N GLU A 450 12.28 -69.95 -73.47
CA GLU A 450 13.26 -68.87 -73.25
C GLU A 450 12.59 -67.51 -73.01
N GLN A 451 11.60 -67.13 -73.83
CA GLN A 451 10.89 -65.85 -73.69
C GLN A 451 10.07 -65.78 -72.40
N TYR A 452 9.46 -66.89 -71.97
CA TYR A 452 8.78 -66.97 -70.67
C TYR A 452 9.75 -66.74 -69.52
N TYR A 453 10.92 -67.41 -69.53
CA TYR A 453 11.93 -67.22 -68.50
C TYR A 453 12.51 -65.79 -68.50
N GLU A 454 12.71 -65.18 -69.66
CA GLU A 454 13.18 -63.78 -69.75
C GLU A 454 12.15 -62.78 -69.20
N LEU A 455 10.86 -62.93 -69.54
CA LEU A 455 9.80 -62.07 -69.04
C LEU A 455 9.57 -62.27 -67.54
N SER A 456 9.55 -63.53 -67.08
CA SER A 456 9.44 -63.85 -65.65
C SER A 456 10.64 -63.31 -64.86
N LYS A 457 11.85 -63.38 -65.41
CA LYS A 457 13.04 -62.79 -64.79
C LYS A 457 12.94 -61.27 -64.71
N LYS A 458 12.52 -60.59 -65.78
CA LYS A 458 12.32 -59.13 -65.78
C LYS A 458 11.23 -58.68 -64.82
N ALA A 459 10.13 -59.43 -64.72
CA ALA A 459 9.06 -59.16 -63.76
C ALA A 459 9.57 -59.27 -62.32
N HIS A 460 10.33 -60.34 -62.02
CA HIS A 460 10.93 -60.53 -60.71
C HIS A 460 11.99 -59.47 -60.38
N GLU A 461 12.84 -59.08 -61.33
CA GLU A 461 13.80 -57.98 -61.15
C GLU A 461 13.11 -56.63 -60.89
N ALA A 462 11.98 -56.36 -61.55
CA ALA A 462 11.20 -55.15 -61.31
C ALA A 462 10.51 -55.17 -59.93
N GLU A 463 10.01 -56.33 -59.50
CA GLU A 463 9.45 -56.56 -58.16
C GLU A 463 10.52 -56.34 -57.08
N GLU A 464 11.71 -56.93 -57.24
CA GLU A 464 12.83 -56.73 -56.32
C GLU A 464 13.26 -55.26 -56.23
N LEU A 465 13.28 -54.54 -57.36
CA LEU A 465 13.55 -53.10 -57.37
C LEU A 465 12.45 -52.28 -56.66
N ALA A 466 11.18 -52.67 -56.82
CA ALA A 466 10.07 -52.03 -56.12
C ALA A 466 10.13 -52.30 -54.62
N ASN A 467 10.37 -53.56 -54.23
CA ASN A 467 10.53 -53.97 -52.83
C ASN A 467 11.72 -53.28 -52.17
N ALA A 468 12.84 -53.13 -52.88
CA ALA A 468 14.00 -52.37 -52.40
C ALA A 468 13.68 -50.88 -52.17
N ARG A 469 12.88 -50.26 -53.05
CA ARG A 469 12.42 -48.87 -52.87
C ARG A 469 11.48 -48.72 -51.68
N VAL A 470 10.55 -49.66 -51.49
CA VAL A 470 9.65 -49.67 -50.34
C VAL A 470 10.45 -49.85 -49.05
N ALA A 471 11.40 -50.79 -49.02
CA ALA A 471 12.27 -51.01 -47.86
C ALA A 471 13.11 -49.77 -47.53
N ALA A 472 13.64 -49.07 -48.54
CA ALA A 472 14.38 -47.82 -48.34
C ALA A 472 13.48 -46.72 -47.75
N ALA A 473 12.26 -46.54 -48.28
CA ALA A 473 11.30 -45.57 -47.76
C ALA A 473 10.87 -45.90 -46.32
N ILE A 474 10.64 -47.17 -45.99
CA ILE A 474 10.35 -47.61 -44.62
C ILE A 474 11.54 -47.29 -43.70
N SER A 475 12.77 -47.55 -44.13
CA SER A 475 13.96 -47.23 -43.34
C SER A 475 14.12 -45.72 -43.09
N GLU A 476 13.75 -44.87 -44.04
CA GLU A 476 13.73 -43.40 -43.86
C GLU A 476 12.64 -42.96 -42.88
N ILE A 477 11.45 -43.55 -42.95
CA ILE A 477 10.35 -43.31 -42.02
C ILE A 477 10.76 -43.71 -40.60
N ASP A 478 11.36 -44.87 -40.43
CA ASP A 478 11.80 -45.35 -39.11
C ASP A 478 12.91 -44.46 -38.52
N ALA A 479 13.86 -44.00 -39.36
CA ALA A 479 14.88 -43.05 -38.94
C ALA A 479 14.26 -41.68 -38.54
N ALA A 480 13.24 -41.21 -39.27
CA ALA A 480 12.53 -39.98 -38.94
C ALA A 480 11.76 -40.10 -37.62
N LYS A 481 11.05 -41.23 -37.40
CA LYS A 481 10.35 -41.52 -36.15
C LYS A 481 11.30 -41.61 -34.96
N GLU A 482 12.46 -42.23 -35.14
CA GLU A 482 13.47 -42.28 -34.07
C GLU A 482 14.03 -40.88 -33.76
N ALA A 483 14.22 -40.02 -34.78
CA ALA A 483 14.64 -38.64 -34.59
C ALA A 483 13.58 -37.80 -33.86
N GLU A 484 12.30 -38.00 -34.16
CA GLU A 484 11.16 -37.39 -33.48
C GLU A 484 11.07 -37.84 -32.02
N SER A 485 11.15 -39.14 -31.75
CA SER A 485 11.17 -39.66 -30.37
C SER A 485 12.31 -39.05 -29.56
N LYS A 486 13.51 -38.96 -30.14
CA LYS A 486 14.67 -38.32 -29.48
C LYS A 486 14.49 -36.82 -29.28
N SER A 487 13.77 -36.10 -30.14
CA SER A 487 13.51 -34.67 -29.95
C SER A 487 12.47 -34.44 -28.84
N LEU A 488 11.44 -35.28 -28.80
CA LEU A 488 10.40 -35.27 -27.77
C LEU A 488 10.99 -35.57 -26.39
N GLU A 489 11.84 -36.59 -26.25
CA GLU A 489 12.56 -36.88 -25.00
C GLU A 489 13.40 -35.70 -24.50
N ARG A 490 14.06 -34.96 -25.42
CA ARG A 490 14.83 -33.76 -25.07
C ARG A 490 13.94 -32.63 -24.60
N LEU A 491 12.78 -32.44 -25.24
CA LEU A 491 11.80 -31.44 -24.84
C LEU A 491 11.25 -31.74 -23.44
N GLU A 492 10.91 -32.99 -23.16
CA GLU A 492 10.48 -33.42 -21.83
C GLU A 492 11.56 -33.20 -20.77
N ALA A 493 12.82 -33.52 -21.09
CA ALA A 493 13.93 -33.28 -20.17
C ALA A 493 14.12 -31.79 -19.86
N ALA A 494 14.04 -30.93 -20.88
CA ALA A 494 14.11 -29.48 -20.71
C ALA A 494 12.93 -28.94 -19.88
N SER A 495 11.71 -29.45 -20.13
CA SER A 495 10.52 -29.10 -19.35
C SER A 495 10.69 -29.48 -17.87
N ARG A 496 11.17 -30.69 -17.59
CA ARG A 496 11.47 -31.16 -16.22
C ARG A 496 12.55 -30.32 -15.53
N GLU A 497 13.59 -29.90 -16.24
CA GLU A 497 14.62 -29.01 -15.69
C GLU A 497 14.05 -27.62 -15.37
N LEU A 498 13.18 -27.12 -16.25
CA LEU A 498 12.57 -25.81 -16.09
C LEU A 498 11.59 -25.78 -14.92
N THR A 499 10.80 -26.84 -14.72
CA THR A 499 9.96 -26.99 -13.52
C THR A 499 10.80 -27.07 -12.25
N ALA A 500 11.91 -27.83 -12.26
CA ALA A 500 12.82 -27.90 -11.12
C ALA A 500 13.46 -26.53 -10.79
N LYS A 501 13.86 -25.76 -11.81
CA LYS A 501 14.39 -24.39 -11.63
C LYS A 501 13.34 -23.43 -11.08
N ARG A 502 12.10 -23.47 -11.58
CA ARG A 502 10.98 -22.67 -11.05
C ARG A 502 10.72 -22.97 -9.58
N GLU A 503 10.73 -24.25 -9.21
CA GLU A 503 10.52 -24.69 -7.84
C GLU A 503 11.66 -24.25 -6.92
N ALA A 504 12.92 -24.40 -7.37
CA ALA A 504 14.08 -23.90 -6.64
C ALA A 504 14.01 -22.38 -6.42
N LEU A 505 13.55 -21.61 -7.42
CA LEU A 505 13.35 -20.18 -7.31
C LEU A 505 12.26 -19.82 -6.28
N ARG A 506 11.13 -20.54 -6.29
CA ARG A 506 10.05 -20.38 -5.32
C ARG A 506 10.55 -20.58 -3.90
N VAL A 507 11.27 -21.68 -3.65
CA VAL A 507 11.85 -22.00 -2.34
C VAL A 507 12.89 -20.95 -1.91
N ALA A 508 13.73 -20.47 -2.83
CA ALA A 508 14.69 -19.41 -2.55
C ALA A 508 14.00 -18.10 -2.15
N LYS A 509 12.91 -17.74 -2.84
CA LYS A 509 12.09 -16.55 -2.53
C LYS A 509 11.45 -16.68 -1.15
N GLU A 510 10.81 -17.81 -0.84
CA GLU A 510 10.22 -18.06 0.48
C GLU A 510 11.25 -18.03 1.61
N LYS A 511 12.47 -18.53 1.35
CA LYS A 511 13.57 -18.46 2.31
C LYS A 511 14.04 -17.01 2.54
N ALA A 512 14.08 -16.19 1.48
CA ALA A 512 14.44 -14.79 1.58
C ALA A 512 13.38 -13.98 2.37
N GLU A 513 12.10 -14.24 2.12
CA GLU A 513 11.01 -13.57 2.87
C GLU A 513 11.03 -13.98 4.35
N ARG A 514 11.15 -15.28 4.67
CA ARG A 514 11.30 -15.72 6.06
C ARG A 514 12.52 -15.10 6.76
N ALA A 515 13.61 -14.86 6.05
CA ALA A 515 14.77 -14.18 6.61
C ALA A 515 14.49 -12.69 6.88
N LYS A 516 13.73 -12.01 6.02
CA LYS A 516 13.28 -10.63 6.24
C LYS A 516 12.31 -10.53 7.42
N GLU A 517 11.34 -11.44 7.51
CA GLU A 517 10.42 -11.54 8.65
C GLU A 517 11.18 -11.77 9.95
N GLY A 518 12.13 -12.71 9.96
CA GLY A 518 13.01 -12.96 11.10
C GLY A 518 13.83 -11.73 11.49
N LYS A 519 14.41 -11.00 10.53
CA LYS A 519 15.12 -9.73 10.78
C LYS A 519 14.19 -8.71 11.41
N LEU A 520 12.98 -8.53 10.88
CA LEU A 520 12.00 -7.58 11.39
C LEU A 520 11.57 -7.94 12.82
N GLY A 521 11.35 -9.23 13.11
CA GLY A 521 11.01 -9.72 14.44
C GLY A 521 12.09 -9.39 15.47
N VAL A 522 13.36 -9.69 15.16
CA VAL A 522 14.50 -9.34 16.03
C VAL A 522 14.61 -7.83 16.22
N GLU A 523 14.38 -7.04 15.17
CA GLU A 523 14.42 -5.58 15.25
C GLU A 523 13.30 -5.00 16.12
N GLN A 524 12.10 -5.60 16.07
CA GLN A 524 10.98 -5.26 16.95
C GLN A 524 11.28 -5.60 18.41
N GLU A 525 11.82 -6.77 18.70
CA GLU A 525 12.26 -7.14 20.05
C GLU A 525 13.35 -6.18 20.56
N LEU A 526 14.32 -5.82 19.72
CA LEU A 526 15.36 -4.86 20.09
C LEU A 526 14.80 -3.46 20.36
N ARG A 527 13.75 -3.03 19.64
CA ARG A 527 13.03 -1.78 19.92
C ARG A 527 12.32 -1.85 21.28
N LYS A 528 11.60 -2.94 21.56
CA LYS A 528 10.93 -3.15 22.85
C LYS A 528 11.94 -3.17 23.99
N TRP A 529 13.03 -3.91 23.84
CA TRP A 529 14.12 -3.98 24.82
C TRP A 529 14.75 -2.60 25.08
N ARG A 530 15.01 -1.81 24.02
CA ARG A 530 15.50 -0.42 24.16
C ARG A 530 14.49 0.46 24.91
N ALA A 531 13.20 0.36 24.62
CA ALA A 531 12.16 1.13 25.28
C ALA A 531 12.01 0.75 26.76
N GLU A 532 11.99 -0.54 27.08
CA GLU A 532 11.94 -1.04 28.46
C GLU A 532 13.18 -0.62 29.26
N HIS A 533 14.37 -0.68 28.64
CA HIS A 533 15.61 -0.27 29.29
C HIS A 533 15.64 1.24 29.55
N GLU A 534 15.14 2.06 28.63
CA GLU A 534 15.00 3.51 28.84
C GLU A 534 13.96 3.83 29.92
N GLN A 535 12.83 3.12 29.96
CA GLN A 535 11.85 3.25 31.04
C GLN A 535 12.45 2.88 32.41
N ARG A 536 13.21 1.78 32.49
CA ARG A 536 13.93 1.42 33.73
C ARG A 536 14.95 2.47 34.14
N ARG A 537 15.67 3.06 33.18
CA ARG A 537 16.63 4.14 33.43
C ARG A 537 15.92 5.38 33.99
N LYS A 538 14.81 5.79 33.37
CA LYS A 538 13.95 6.89 33.85
C LYS A 538 13.35 6.60 35.23
N ALA A 539 12.90 5.38 35.51
CA ALA A 539 12.42 4.98 36.82
C ALA A 539 13.52 5.03 37.89
N LYS A 540 14.76 4.64 37.54
CA LYS A 540 15.93 4.76 38.42
C LYS A 540 16.37 6.21 38.63
N GLU A 541 16.31 7.06 37.60
CA GLU A 541 16.55 8.52 37.74
C GLU A 541 15.48 9.20 38.59
N SER A 542 14.21 8.78 38.46
CA SER A 542 13.10 9.27 39.29
C SER A 542 13.23 8.85 40.76
N ALA A 543 13.87 7.71 41.03
CA ALA A 543 14.16 7.20 42.37
C ALA A 543 15.51 7.72 42.94
N SER A 544 16.32 8.41 42.14
CA SER A 544 17.65 8.91 42.51
C SER A 544 17.78 10.40 42.23
N GLY A 545 16.89 11.21 42.81
CA GLY A 545 17.19 12.62 43.03
C GLY A 545 18.15 12.75 44.20
N VAL A 546 19.47 12.80 43.93
CA VAL A 546 20.53 13.43 44.74
C VAL A 546 21.90 13.24 44.04
N ILE A 547 22.51 14.38 43.70
CA ILE A 547 23.94 14.69 43.43
C ILE A 547 24.53 14.44 42.01
N ASN A 548 25.31 15.46 41.62
CA ASN A 548 25.88 15.86 40.34
C ASN A 548 27.29 15.24 40.08
N PRO A 549 28.04 15.60 39.00
CA PRO A 549 28.64 14.66 38.04
C PRO A 549 30.17 14.52 38.16
N ILE A 550 30.76 13.41 37.70
CA ILE A 550 32.21 13.31 37.42
C ILE A 550 32.50 12.45 36.18
N SER A 551 33.40 12.99 35.37
CA SER A 551 34.15 12.46 34.24
C SER A 551 34.54 10.97 34.30
N SER A 552 34.65 10.34 33.13
CA SER A 552 35.96 10.04 32.49
C SER A 552 35.81 8.94 31.43
N SER A 553 36.31 9.21 30.22
CA SER A 553 36.81 8.18 29.30
C SER A 553 37.94 7.37 29.99
N PRO A 554 38.28 6.16 29.51
CA PRO A 554 39.38 6.13 28.55
C PRO A 554 39.35 5.03 27.49
N THR A 555 40.01 5.40 26.40
CA THR A 555 40.64 4.65 25.32
C THR A 555 41.66 3.60 25.78
N SER A 556 41.76 2.50 25.01
CA SER A 556 42.95 1.66 24.67
C SER A 556 42.53 0.17 24.62
N GLY A 557 43.00 -0.72 23.75
CA GLY A 557 43.91 -0.75 22.61
C GLY A 557 43.70 -2.13 21.97
N ALA A 558 43.54 -2.23 20.64
CA ALA A 558 44.62 -2.56 19.70
C ALA A 558 45.34 -3.90 19.94
N VAL A 559 45.02 -4.91 19.11
CA VAL A 559 45.97 -5.88 18.51
C VAL A 559 45.41 -6.19 17.11
N GLU A 560 45.84 -5.45 16.08
CA GLU A 560 46.95 -5.76 15.16
C GLU A 560 46.80 -7.07 14.36
N GLY A 561 46.62 -6.88 13.05
CA GLY A 561 46.60 -7.91 12.01
C GLY A 561 46.79 -7.35 10.59
N LYS A 562 47.69 -6.36 10.44
CA LYS A 562 48.61 -6.10 9.32
C LYS A 562 48.13 -6.16 7.83
N VAL A 563 48.03 -4.95 7.23
CA VAL A 563 48.66 -4.43 5.98
C VAL A 563 48.35 -5.18 4.65
N VAL A 564 47.80 -4.57 3.59
CA VAL A 564 48.42 -3.56 2.69
C VAL A 564 47.36 -2.66 2.02
N SER A 565 47.68 -1.37 1.98
CA SER A 565 46.97 -0.25 1.36
C SER A 565 47.02 -0.23 -0.17
N LYS A 566 45.97 0.31 -0.82
CA LYS A 566 46.15 1.41 -1.78
C LYS A 566 44.84 2.21 -1.96
N SER A 567 45.00 3.52 -1.90
CA SER A 567 44.03 4.58 -2.09
C SER A 567 43.67 4.76 -3.57
N ASP A 568 42.50 5.30 -3.88
CA ASP A 568 42.32 6.71 -4.29
C ASP A 568 40.85 7.01 -4.60
N ALA A 569 40.52 8.28 -4.43
CA ALA A 569 39.19 8.88 -4.50
C ALA A 569 38.88 9.45 -5.91
N GLU A 570 37.67 10.01 -6.00
CA GLU A 570 37.16 10.88 -7.07
C GLU A 570 36.76 10.20 -8.39
N GLN A 571 35.88 10.73 -9.24
CA GLN A 571 34.66 11.55 -9.17
C GLN A 571 34.24 11.67 -10.66
N ASP A 572 32.94 11.64 -10.94
CA ASP A 572 32.26 12.40 -12.01
C ASP A 572 32.36 12.07 -13.53
N SER A 573 31.17 11.82 -14.08
CA SER A 573 30.54 12.50 -15.23
C SER A 573 30.74 12.07 -16.72
N LYS A 574 29.56 11.81 -17.32
CA LYS A 574 28.99 12.36 -18.58
C LYS A 574 29.10 11.63 -19.95
N VAL A 575 27.92 11.11 -20.36
CA VAL A 575 27.12 11.38 -21.60
C VAL A 575 27.80 11.36 -22.98
N PHE A 576 27.28 10.52 -23.90
CA PHE A 576 26.78 10.94 -25.23
C PHE A 576 25.88 9.85 -25.86
N VAL A 577 24.80 10.28 -26.52
CA VAL A 577 23.78 9.53 -27.31
C VAL A 577 24.11 9.76 -28.78
N PRO A 578 23.90 8.80 -29.72
CA PRO A 578 22.73 8.95 -30.59
C PRO A 578 22.03 7.63 -31.01
N GLU A 579 20.71 7.76 -31.08
CA GLU A 579 19.72 7.18 -32.01
C GLU A 579 20.12 6.01 -32.93
N THR A 580 19.32 4.95 -32.86
CA THR A 580 19.23 3.86 -33.84
C THR A 580 17.99 4.06 -34.71
N ASP A 581 18.20 4.34 -36.00
CA ASP A 581 17.28 3.95 -37.08
C ASP A 581 17.99 2.85 -37.88
N THR A 582 17.35 1.69 -38.05
CA THR A 582 17.83 0.64 -38.95
C THR A 582 16.69 0.25 -39.90
N GLU A 583 16.77 0.76 -41.13
CA GLU A 583 16.13 0.17 -42.30
C GLU A 583 17.02 -0.93 -42.90
N ASN A 584 16.34 -1.89 -43.53
CA ASN A 584 16.82 -3.05 -44.27
C ASN A 584 18.00 -2.81 -45.22
N ALA A 585 18.91 -3.79 -45.31
CA ALA A 585 19.39 -4.37 -46.58
C ALA A 585 20.26 -5.62 -46.36
N SER A 586 19.92 -6.72 -47.03
CA SER A 586 20.84 -7.83 -47.36
C SER A 586 21.91 -7.36 -48.36
N PRO A 587 23.04 -8.08 -48.53
CA PRO A 587 23.07 -9.18 -49.52
C PRO A 587 24.03 -10.37 -49.20
N ASP A 588 23.90 -11.41 -50.04
CA ASP A 588 24.65 -12.68 -50.11
C ASP A 588 26.19 -12.58 -50.06
N THR A 589 26.84 -13.56 -49.43
CA THR A 589 27.61 -14.66 -50.09
C THR A 589 28.52 -15.40 -49.10
N ASP A 590 28.80 -16.65 -49.47
CA ASP A 590 29.93 -17.52 -49.08
C ASP A 590 29.82 -18.54 -47.93
N MET A 591 29.88 -19.79 -48.40
CA MET A 591 30.02 -21.02 -47.65
C MET A 591 31.38 -21.15 -46.95
N LYS A 592 31.39 -21.68 -45.72
CA LYS A 592 32.50 -22.53 -45.21
C LYS A 592 32.00 -23.54 -44.17
N LYS A 593 32.13 -24.81 -44.52
CA LYS A 593 31.96 -25.99 -43.66
C LYS A 593 33.01 -26.00 -42.55
N LYS A 594 32.64 -26.43 -41.32
CA LYS A 594 33.46 -27.33 -40.47
C LYS A 594 32.66 -27.97 -39.34
N LYS A 595 33.03 -29.21 -39.05
CA LYS A 595 32.36 -30.25 -38.25
C LYS A 595 32.81 -30.21 -36.78
N LYS A 596 31.85 -30.55 -35.90
CA LYS A 596 31.89 -31.45 -34.71
C LYS A 596 32.82 -31.15 -33.52
N SER A 597 32.28 -31.61 -32.37
CA SER A 597 32.95 -32.13 -31.15
C SER A 597 33.22 -31.10 -30.05
N LEU A 598 33.09 -31.35 -28.74
CA LEU A 598 32.70 -32.50 -27.92
C LEU A 598 32.62 -31.96 -26.47
N PHE A 599 31.68 -32.45 -25.68
CA PHE A 599 31.52 -32.19 -24.23
C PHE A 599 32.79 -32.47 -23.39
N PRO A 600 32.95 -31.85 -22.21
CA PRO A 600 33.60 -32.48 -21.07
C PRO A 600 32.57 -33.22 -20.18
N LYS A 601 32.86 -34.50 -19.92
CA LYS A 601 32.13 -35.41 -19.03
C LYS A 601 32.20 -34.95 -17.56
N ILE A 602 31.04 -34.91 -16.89
CA ILE A 602 30.94 -34.91 -15.44
C ILE A 602 31.03 -36.36 -14.94
N VAL A 603 31.92 -36.57 -13.97
CA VAL A 603 32.15 -37.85 -13.28
C VAL A 603 30.97 -38.12 -12.33
N MET A 604 30.33 -39.27 -12.48
CA MET A 604 29.37 -39.81 -11.52
C MET A 604 30.11 -40.43 -10.32
N PHE A 605 29.71 -40.06 -9.10
CA PHE A 605 30.08 -40.77 -7.88
C PHE A 605 28.82 -41.43 -7.32
N MET A 606 28.71 -42.75 -7.48
CA MET A 606 27.68 -43.57 -6.82
C MET A 606 28.06 -43.79 -5.36
N GLY A 607 27.27 -43.24 -4.44
CA GLY A 607 27.26 -43.65 -3.03
C GLY A 607 26.09 -44.60 -2.78
N MET A 608 26.32 -45.91 -2.94
CA MET A 608 25.40 -46.94 -2.47
C MET A 608 25.40 -46.94 -0.94
N LYS A 609 24.28 -46.57 -0.31
CA LYS A 609 24.02 -46.84 1.10
C LYS A 609 22.99 -47.97 1.20
N LYS A 610 23.49 -49.14 1.55
CA LYS A 610 22.72 -50.32 1.96
C LYS A 610 22.28 -50.14 3.42
N GLY A 611 21.01 -50.36 3.69
CA GLY A 611 20.40 -50.59 5.01
C GLY A 611 18.94 -50.95 4.72
N GLY A 612 18.38 -52.08 5.12
CA GLY A 612 18.69 -52.90 6.28
C GLY A 612 17.51 -52.83 7.25
N ASN A 613 16.33 -53.27 6.79
CA ASN A 613 15.34 -54.12 7.47
C ASN A 613 14.07 -54.24 6.61
#